data_AF-A0A7X5IL56-F1
#
_entry.id   AF-A0A7X5IL56-F1
#
_cell.length_a   1.000
_cell.length_b   1.000
_cell.length_c   1.000
_cell.angle_alpha   90.00
_cell.angle_beta   90.00
_cell.angle_gamma   90.00
#
_symmetry.space_group_name_H-M   'P 1'
#
loop_
_entity.id
_entity.type
_entity.pdbx_description
1 polymer ?
#
loop_
_entity_poly.entity_id
_entity_poly.type
_entity_poly.pdbx_seq_one_letter_code
_entity_poly.pdbx_strand_id
1 'polypeptide(L)'
;MVISVYRNKGFDFTITSSTAFDHKWIYGRNIFESISEVVDDVFENYLSRPNVKQPILTQYCDGQRVKCPNWMSQWGSKSLGDQGYSAIEILRYYYGSSMYINTAEEIAGIPLSWPGELLDIGTRGDKVEQIQDQLNAISNNYPRIPKIAVDGIYGERTQNAVRVFQEVFGLPETGVVDYRTWYKIQEIYVGVTRIAELNP
;
A
#
# COMPACT_ATOMS: atom_id res chain seq x y z
N MET A 1 -26.58 14.11 16.61
CA MET A 1 -26.18 12.97 17.45
C MET A 1 -26.26 11.72 16.59
N VAL A 2 -25.13 11.26 16.04
CA VAL A 2 -25.08 10.02 15.24
C VAL A 2 -24.07 9.11 15.93
N ILE A 3 -24.60 8.16 16.68
CA ILE A 3 -23.83 7.15 17.41
C ILE A 3 -23.41 6.12 16.38
N SER A 4 -22.11 6.07 16.06
CA SER A 4 -21.56 5.05 15.15
C SER A 4 -21.73 3.66 15.79
N VAL A 5 -22.41 2.75 15.09
CA VAL A 5 -22.96 1.49 15.62
C VAL A 5 -21.92 0.35 15.69
N TYR A 6 -20.63 0.63 15.48
CA TYR A 6 -19.59 -0.40 15.54
C TYR A 6 -19.02 -0.57 16.94
N ARG A 7 -19.87 -1.03 17.87
CA ARG A 7 -19.44 -1.41 19.21
C ARG A 7 -18.71 -2.74 19.14
N ASN A 8 -17.40 -2.74 19.38
CA ASN A 8 -16.45 -3.82 19.74
C ASN A 8 -16.56 -5.24 19.10
N LYS A 9 -17.74 -5.74 18.71
CA LYS A 9 -18.00 -7.01 17.99
C LYS A 9 -17.23 -8.23 18.54
N GLY A 10 -16.89 -8.24 19.82
CA GLY A 10 -16.17 -9.33 20.47
C GLY A 10 -14.64 -9.17 20.53
N PHE A 11 -14.09 -8.07 20.04
CA PHE A 11 -12.67 -7.72 20.18
C PHE A 11 -12.41 -6.95 21.48
N ASP A 12 -11.16 -6.75 21.90
CA ASP A 12 -10.83 -5.89 23.05
C ASP A 12 -10.77 -4.40 22.70
N PHE A 13 -10.96 -4.04 21.43
CA PHE A 13 -10.98 -2.67 20.93
C PHE A 13 -12.32 -2.28 20.27
N THR A 14 -12.55 -0.98 20.08
CA THR A 14 -13.73 -0.43 19.38
C THR A 14 -13.25 0.41 18.20
N ILE A 15 -13.76 0.14 17.01
CA ILE A 15 -13.50 0.97 15.82
C ILE A 15 -14.55 2.09 15.78
N THR A 16 -14.14 3.34 15.89
CA THR A 16 -15.04 4.50 15.74
C THR A 16 -14.75 5.24 14.43
N SER A 17 -15.63 6.16 14.06
CA SER A 17 -15.41 7.11 12.95
C SER A 17 -15.45 8.56 13.43
N SER A 18 -15.23 8.75 14.74
CA SER A 18 -15.23 10.05 15.38
C SER A 18 -13.85 10.68 15.25
N THR A 19 -13.76 11.86 14.64
CA THR A 19 -12.48 12.61 14.53
C THR A 19 -11.85 12.99 15.87
N ALA A 20 -12.55 12.79 16.99
CA ALA A 20 -11.97 12.93 18.32
C ALA A 20 -11.02 11.79 18.69
N PHE A 21 -11.16 10.61 18.04
CA PHE A 21 -10.42 9.40 18.37
C PHE A 21 -9.85 8.69 17.11
N ASP A 22 -10.53 8.78 15.96
CA ASP A 22 -10.22 8.10 14.70
C ASP A 22 -10.36 9.02 13.48
N HIS A 23 -9.62 8.75 12.40
CA HIS A 23 -9.85 9.45 11.13
C HIS A 23 -11.24 9.09 10.57
N LYS A 24 -12.02 10.10 10.18
CA LYS A 24 -13.40 9.90 9.70
C LYS A 24 -13.41 9.33 8.28
N TRP A 25 -13.87 8.10 8.16
CA TRP A 25 -14.15 7.45 6.88
C TRP A 25 -15.66 7.31 6.64
N ILE A 26 -16.10 7.42 5.39
CA ILE A 26 -17.52 7.29 4.99
C ILE A 26 -17.61 6.31 3.81
N TYR A 27 -18.21 5.14 4.05
CA TYR A 27 -18.50 4.16 3.01
C TYR A 27 -19.47 4.69 1.95
N GLY A 28 -19.23 4.35 0.67
CA GLY A 28 -20.18 4.61 -0.42
C GLY A 28 -20.19 6.03 -1.02
N ARG A 29 -19.17 6.85 -0.75
CA ARG A 29 -18.92 8.07 -1.53
C ARG A 29 -17.97 7.76 -2.69
N ASN A 30 -18.11 8.50 -3.80
CA ASN A 30 -17.34 8.37 -5.03
C ASN A 30 -15.83 8.42 -4.74
N ILE A 31 -15.21 7.27 -4.51
CA ILE A 31 -13.75 7.14 -4.52
C ILE A 31 -13.38 6.89 -5.97
N PHE A 32 -12.61 7.81 -6.54
CA PHE A 32 -11.97 7.58 -7.83
C PHE A 32 -10.95 6.45 -7.63
N GLU A 33 -10.78 5.59 -8.64
CA GLU A 33 -9.79 4.50 -8.61
C GLU A 33 -8.39 5.03 -8.24
N SER A 34 -8.02 6.20 -8.76
CA SER A 34 -6.78 6.90 -8.40
C SER A 34 -6.66 7.26 -6.92
N ILE A 35 -7.77 7.49 -6.21
CA ILE A 35 -7.75 7.73 -4.76
C ILE A 35 -7.57 6.41 -4.01
N SER A 36 -8.21 5.33 -4.45
CA SER A 36 -7.98 4.00 -3.89
C SER A 36 -6.53 3.55 -4.07
N GLU A 37 -5.93 3.78 -5.24
CA GLU A 37 -4.52 3.47 -5.52
C GLU A 37 -3.54 4.25 -4.63
N VAL A 38 -3.82 5.53 -4.35
CA VAL A 38 -3.01 6.34 -3.43
C VAL A 38 -3.25 5.90 -1.99
N VAL A 39 -4.47 5.50 -1.65
CA VAL A 39 -4.83 4.96 -0.34
C VAL A 39 -4.06 3.67 -0.07
N ASP A 40 -3.99 2.73 -1.01
CA ASP A 40 -3.26 1.47 -0.80
C ASP A 40 -1.75 1.70 -0.54
N ASP A 41 -1.12 2.62 -1.29
CA ASP A 41 0.27 3.05 -1.04
C ASP A 41 0.44 3.78 0.32
N VAL A 42 -0.57 4.53 0.77
CA VAL A 42 -0.52 5.28 2.04
C VAL A 42 -0.84 4.41 3.27
N PHE A 43 -1.67 3.37 3.14
CA PHE A 43 -2.11 2.55 4.27
C PHE A 43 -1.13 1.45 4.66
N GLU A 44 -0.17 1.10 3.80
CA GLU A 44 0.99 0.29 4.21
C GLU A 44 2.03 1.13 4.95
N ASN A 45 1.98 2.45 4.80
CA ASN A 45 2.92 3.37 5.42
C ASN A 45 2.45 3.81 6.81
N TYR A 46 3.32 3.63 7.81
CA TYR A 46 3.07 4.06 9.17
C TYR A 46 4.22 4.91 9.71
N LEU A 47 3.88 5.80 10.64
CA LEU A 47 4.86 6.66 11.28
C LEU A 47 5.52 5.93 12.44
N SER A 48 6.84 6.07 12.55
CA SER A 48 7.62 5.44 13.63
C SER A 48 8.72 6.36 14.15
N ARG A 49 9.23 6.02 15.34
CA ARG A 49 10.44 6.58 15.95
C ARG A 49 11.49 5.48 16.13
N PRO A 50 12.78 5.82 16.23
CA PRO A 50 13.82 4.85 16.55
C PRO A 50 13.45 4.06 17.81
N ASN A 51 13.52 2.73 17.74
CA ASN A 51 13.22 1.79 18.82
C ASN A 51 11.74 1.71 19.26
N VAL A 52 10.79 2.28 18.50
CA VAL A 52 9.35 2.12 18.75
C VAL A 52 8.76 1.16 17.72
N LYS A 53 8.37 -0.03 18.16
CA LYS A 53 7.83 -1.09 17.27
C LYS A 53 6.39 -0.85 16.79
N GLN A 54 5.63 -0.01 17.49
CA GLN A 54 4.22 0.23 17.17
C GLN A 54 4.06 1.47 16.28
N PRO A 55 3.14 1.42 15.29
CA PRO A 55 2.72 2.60 14.54
C PRO A 55 2.30 3.77 15.44
N ILE A 56 2.78 4.97 15.10
CA ILE A 56 2.44 6.20 15.83
C ILE A 56 1.19 6.81 15.23
N LEU A 57 0.15 6.93 16.06
CA LEU A 57 -1.01 7.75 15.74
C LEU A 57 -0.64 9.22 15.89
N THR A 58 -0.70 9.97 14.78
CA THR A 58 -0.53 11.42 14.80
C THR A 58 -1.89 12.10 14.82
N GLN A 59 -2.14 12.89 15.86
CA GLN A 59 -3.34 13.72 15.92
C GLN A 59 -3.17 14.93 15.01
N TYR A 60 -4.17 15.24 14.20
CA TYR A 60 -4.22 16.47 13.40
C TYR A 60 -5.54 17.22 13.62
N CYS A 61 -5.53 18.53 13.40
CA CYS A 61 -6.74 19.34 13.39
C CYS A 61 -6.86 20.14 12.08
N ASP A 62 -8.01 20.77 11.85
CA ASP A 62 -8.21 21.63 10.68
C ASP A 62 -7.22 22.83 10.69
N GLY A 63 -7.05 23.52 11.83
CA GLY A 63 -6.13 24.65 11.96
C GLY A 63 -6.74 26.02 11.65
N GLN A 64 -7.97 26.09 11.13
CA GLN A 64 -8.71 27.33 10.92
C GLN A 64 -9.78 27.55 11.99
N ARG A 65 -10.77 26.65 12.06
CA ARG A 65 -11.87 26.63 13.03
C ARG A 65 -11.43 26.08 14.38
N VAL A 66 -10.54 25.08 14.38
CA VAL A 66 -9.95 24.50 15.59
C VAL A 66 -8.44 24.73 15.55
N LYS A 67 -7.89 25.35 16.60
CA LYS A 67 -6.46 25.57 16.75
C LYS A 67 -5.85 24.44 17.58
N CYS A 68 -4.79 23.82 17.06
CA CYS A 68 -4.02 22.78 17.76
C CYS A 68 -2.54 23.18 17.80
N PRO A 69 -2.11 23.93 18.83
CA PRO A 69 -0.72 24.29 18.99
C PRO A 69 0.15 23.03 19.11
N ASN A 70 1.28 23.00 18.42
CA ASN A 70 2.26 21.90 18.42
C ASN A 70 1.83 20.61 17.71
N TRP A 71 0.65 20.54 17.09
CA TRP A 71 0.23 19.40 16.28
C TRP A 71 0.11 19.78 14.81
N MET A 72 0.14 18.78 13.93
CA MET A 72 -0.09 19.01 12.51
C MET A 72 -1.50 19.58 12.30
N SER A 73 -1.59 20.60 11.45
CA SER A 73 -2.86 21.15 11.03
C SER A 73 -3.05 20.95 9.54
N GLN A 74 -4.29 20.72 9.10
CA GLN A 74 -4.63 20.48 7.70
C GLN A 74 -4.16 21.63 6.81
N TRP A 75 -4.49 22.87 7.17
CA TRP A 75 -4.07 24.04 6.37
C TRP A 75 -2.60 24.36 6.52
N GLY A 76 -1.99 24.09 7.67
CA GLY A 76 -0.56 24.28 7.88
C GLY A 76 0.27 23.28 7.08
N SER A 77 -0.11 22.00 7.04
CA SER A 77 0.56 20.99 6.22
C SER A 77 0.36 21.25 4.73
N LYS A 78 -0.85 21.64 4.31
CA LYS A 78 -1.12 22.09 2.92
C LYS A 78 -0.19 23.23 2.52
N SER A 79 -0.06 24.27 3.35
CA SER A 79 0.82 25.40 3.06
C SER A 79 2.30 25.01 2.95
N LEU A 80 2.78 24.06 3.74
CA LEU A 80 4.16 23.57 3.62
C LEU A 80 4.33 22.74 2.34
N GLY A 81 3.33 21.93 1.98
CA GLY A 81 3.31 21.22 0.70
C GLY A 81 3.34 22.17 -0.50
N ASP A 82 2.59 23.28 -0.46
CA ASP A 82 2.64 24.33 -1.49
C ASP A 82 4.04 24.97 -1.61
N GLN A 83 4.81 24.99 -0.52
CA GLN A 83 6.18 25.49 -0.49
C GLN A 83 7.20 24.44 -0.95
N GLY A 84 6.75 23.25 -1.35
CA GLY A 84 7.58 22.17 -1.87
C GLY A 84 8.14 21.20 -0.82
N TYR A 85 7.68 21.28 0.43
CA TYR A 85 8.10 20.32 1.46
C TYR A 85 7.54 18.93 1.15
N SER A 86 8.39 17.92 1.23
CA SER A 86 7.98 16.51 1.16
C SER A 86 7.18 16.09 2.40
N ALA A 87 6.44 14.98 2.28
CA ALA A 87 5.63 14.45 3.39
C ALA A 87 6.46 14.25 4.67
N ILE A 88 7.67 13.70 4.56
CA ILE A 88 8.55 13.47 5.72
C ILE A 88 9.06 14.77 6.34
N GLU A 89 9.33 15.80 5.54
CA GLU A 89 9.77 17.10 6.06
C GLU A 89 8.64 17.81 6.82
N ILE A 90 7.41 17.73 6.30
CA ILE A 90 6.21 18.23 6.99
C ILE A 90 6.03 17.52 8.33
N LEU A 91 6.13 16.18 8.35
CA LEU A 91 5.99 15.41 9.58
C LEU A 91 7.07 15.75 10.61
N ARG A 92 8.32 15.94 10.17
CA ARG A 92 9.43 16.34 11.05
C ARG A 92 9.30 17.77 11.55
N TYR A 93 8.69 18.67 10.77
CA TYR A 93 8.35 20.03 11.20
C TYR A 93 7.40 20.02 12.42
N TYR A 94 6.39 19.14 12.42
CA TYR A 94 5.42 19.06 13.51
C TYR A 94 5.82 18.14 14.67
N TYR A 95 6.46 17.00 14.38
CA TYR A 95 6.68 15.93 15.37
C TYR A 95 8.16 15.67 15.71
N GLY A 96 9.07 16.47 15.14
CA GLY A 96 10.51 16.43 15.37
C GLY A 96 11.27 15.54 14.37
N SER A 97 12.59 15.74 14.30
CA SER A 97 13.48 15.12 13.30
C SER A 97 13.59 13.60 13.39
N SER A 98 13.24 12.99 14.53
CA SER A 98 13.28 11.54 14.74
C SER A 98 12.07 10.79 14.16
N MET A 99 11.30 11.43 13.28
CA MET A 99 10.20 10.78 12.57
C MET A 99 10.67 10.10 11.29
N TYR A 100 10.06 8.95 11.02
CA TYR A 100 10.24 8.12 9.83
C TYR A 100 8.87 7.68 9.32
N ILE A 101 8.78 7.48 8.00
CA ILE A 101 7.69 6.76 7.36
C ILE A 101 8.26 5.37 7.07
N ASN A 102 7.68 4.35 7.69
CA ASN A 102 8.02 2.95 7.45
C ASN A 102 6.89 2.29 6.68
N THR A 103 7.19 1.24 5.93
CA THR A 103 6.19 0.39 5.28
C THR A 103 6.00 -0.89 6.10
N ALA A 104 4.78 -1.37 6.24
CA ALA A 104 4.49 -2.63 6.92
C ALA A 104 5.14 -3.79 6.16
N GLU A 105 5.93 -4.61 6.84
CA GLU A 105 6.63 -5.77 6.23
C GLU A 105 5.69 -6.93 5.90
N GLU A 106 4.45 -6.93 6.40
CA GLU A 106 3.52 -8.05 6.26
C GLU A 106 2.07 -7.56 6.14
N ILE A 107 1.43 -7.84 5.00
CA ILE A 107 -0.02 -7.73 4.85
C ILE A 107 -0.58 -9.13 5.14
N ALA A 108 -1.31 -9.28 6.25
CA ALA A 108 -1.94 -10.54 6.59
C ALA A 108 -2.81 -11.05 5.41
N GLY A 109 -2.47 -12.23 4.86
CA GLY A 109 -3.17 -12.84 3.72
C GLY A 109 -2.45 -12.72 2.37
N ILE A 110 -1.39 -11.91 2.26
CA ILE A 110 -0.49 -11.88 1.10
C ILE A 110 0.83 -12.56 1.51
N PRO A 111 1.25 -13.63 0.83
CA PRO A 111 2.35 -14.47 1.32
C PRO A 111 3.72 -13.78 1.33
N LEU A 112 3.91 -12.67 0.58
CA LEU A 112 5.23 -12.08 0.37
C LEU A 112 5.19 -10.54 0.21
N SER A 113 6.05 -9.85 0.96
CA SER A 113 6.20 -8.39 0.88
C SER A 113 7.09 -7.92 -0.28
N TRP A 114 6.80 -6.69 -0.70
CA TRP A 114 7.54 -5.96 -1.73
C TRP A 114 9.03 -5.84 -1.35
N PRO A 115 9.98 -6.17 -2.25
CA PRO A 115 11.42 -6.08 -1.97
C PRO A 115 11.98 -4.67 -1.72
N GLY A 116 11.19 -3.61 -1.92
CA GLY A 116 11.66 -2.23 -1.77
C GLY A 116 12.42 -1.68 -2.98
N GLU A 117 12.56 -2.46 -4.05
CA GLU A 117 13.23 -2.08 -5.30
C GLU A 117 12.46 -2.55 -6.53
N LEU A 118 12.52 -1.77 -7.62
CA LEU A 118 11.87 -2.12 -8.89
C LEU A 118 12.50 -3.38 -9.50
N LEU A 119 11.67 -4.26 -10.07
CA LEU A 119 12.15 -5.36 -10.89
C LEU A 119 11.98 -5.00 -12.36
N ASP A 120 13.10 -4.85 -13.07
CA ASP A 120 13.16 -4.54 -14.49
C ASP A 120 14.30 -5.32 -15.14
N ILE A 121 14.51 -5.13 -16.44
CA ILE A 121 15.56 -5.79 -17.22
C ILE A 121 16.90 -5.70 -16.51
N GLY A 122 17.49 -6.86 -16.23
CA GLY A 122 18.77 -7.00 -15.55
C GLY A 122 18.67 -7.33 -14.07
N THR A 123 17.52 -7.13 -13.41
CA THR A 123 17.29 -7.59 -12.03
C THR A 123 17.33 -9.12 -11.97
N ARG A 124 17.86 -9.66 -10.87
CA ARG A 124 18.03 -11.11 -10.67
C ARG A 124 17.80 -11.55 -9.22
N GLY A 125 17.50 -12.82 -9.05
CA GLY A 125 17.41 -13.49 -7.75
C GLY A 125 16.00 -13.97 -7.40
N ASP A 126 15.82 -14.41 -6.16
CA ASP A 126 14.62 -15.12 -5.70
C ASP A 126 13.33 -14.33 -5.91
N LYS A 127 13.39 -12.99 -5.81
CA LYS A 127 12.23 -12.11 -6.06
C LYS A 127 11.80 -12.12 -7.53
N VAL A 128 12.75 -12.28 -8.45
CA VAL A 128 12.47 -12.43 -9.88
C VAL A 128 11.89 -13.81 -10.18
N GLU A 129 12.45 -14.84 -9.53
CA GLU A 129 11.94 -16.21 -9.66
C GLU A 129 10.48 -16.30 -9.18
N GLN A 130 10.18 -15.66 -8.06
CA GLN A 130 8.85 -15.60 -7.47
C GLN A 130 7.80 -15.00 -8.42
N ILE A 131 8.02 -13.81 -8.99
CA ILE A 131 7.01 -13.24 -9.90
C ILE A 131 6.90 -14.07 -11.19
N GLN A 132 7.99 -14.70 -11.66
CA GLN A 132 7.94 -15.58 -12.83
C GLN A 132 7.03 -16.78 -12.58
N ASP A 133 7.18 -17.44 -11.43
CA ASP A 133 6.31 -18.54 -11.01
C ASP A 133 4.86 -18.11 -10.89
N GLN A 134 4.62 -16.96 -10.24
CA GLN A 134 3.27 -16.45 -10.02
C GLN A 134 2.58 -16.05 -11.33
N LEU A 135 3.27 -15.35 -12.23
CA LEU A 135 2.75 -15.03 -13.56
C LEU A 135 2.42 -16.29 -14.35
N ASN A 136 3.25 -17.32 -14.27
CA ASN A 136 2.98 -18.61 -14.90
C ASN A 136 1.75 -19.30 -14.30
N ALA A 137 1.56 -19.27 -12.98
CA ALA A 137 0.36 -19.81 -12.35
C ALA A 137 -0.90 -19.04 -12.78
N ILE A 138 -0.84 -17.71 -12.80
CA ILE A 138 -1.93 -16.83 -13.25
C ILE A 138 -2.26 -17.08 -14.71
N SER A 139 -1.26 -17.30 -15.57
CA SER A 139 -1.45 -17.55 -17.00
C SER A 139 -2.33 -18.78 -17.31
N ASN A 140 -2.47 -19.72 -16.37
CA ASN A 140 -3.36 -20.88 -16.56
C ASN A 140 -4.85 -20.46 -16.66
N ASN A 141 -5.24 -19.38 -15.96
CA ASN A 141 -6.59 -18.82 -16.01
C ASN A 141 -6.67 -17.60 -16.94
N TYR A 142 -5.55 -16.92 -17.17
CA TYR A 142 -5.44 -15.73 -18.01
C TYR A 142 -4.46 -15.99 -19.18
N PRO A 143 -4.87 -16.77 -20.21
CA PRO A 143 -3.97 -17.28 -21.25
C PRO A 143 -3.36 -16.20 -22.16
N ARG A 144 -3.84 -14.95 -22.07
CA ARG A 144 -3.24 -13.80 -22.74
C ARG A 144 -1.84 -13.51 -22.19
N ILE A 145 -1.62 -13.76 -20.90
CA ILE A 145 -0.32 -13.58 -20.25
C ILE A 145 0.62 -14.70 -20.72
N PRO A 146 1.73 -14.37 -21.40
CA PRO A 146 2.67 -15.38 -21.90
C PRO A 146 3.31 -16.16 -20.75
N LYS A 147 3.44 -17.49 -20.92
CA LYS A 147 4.31 -18.29 -20.05
C LYS A 147 5.78 -17.96 -20.30
N ILE A 148 6.53 -17.88 -19.21
CA ILE A 148 7.95 -17.50 -19.19
C ILE A 148 8.78 -18.55 -18.46
N ALA A 149 10.09 -18.52 -18.70
CA ALA A 149 11.01 -19.34 -17.91
C ALA A 149 11.07 -18.79 -16.48
N VAL A 150 11.23 -19.69 -15.53
CA VAL A 150 11.45 -19.39 -14.11
C VAL A 150 12.93 -19.63 -13.87
N ASP A 151 13.72 -18.59 -14.06
CA ASP A 151 15.19 -18.65 -14.06
C ASP A 151 15.80 -17.59 -13.14
N GLY A 152 14.97 -16.80 -12.46
CA GLY A 152 15.41 -15.71 -11.59
C GLY A 152 16.09 -14.58 -12.36
N ILE A 153 15.92 -14.47 -13.68
CA ILE A 153 16.50 -13.41 -14.51
C ILE A 153 15.38 -12.61 -15.18
N TYR A 154 15.35 -11.31 -14.88
CA TYR A 154 14.36 -10.42 -15.46
C TYR A 154 14.87 -9.99 -16.85
N GLY A 155 14.44 -10.71 -17.89
CA GLY A 155 14.74 -10.40 -19.29
C GLY A 155 13.54 -9.87 -20.06
N GLU A 156 13.70 -9.65 -21.36
CA GLU A 156 12.65 -9.11 -22.25
C GLU A 156 11.36 -9.95 -22.22
N ARG A 157 11.49 -11.28 -22.06
CA ARG A 157 10.32 -12.18 -21.95
C ARG A 157 9.52 -11.93 -20.68
N THR A 158 10.20 -11.76 -19.55
CA THR A 158 9.58 -11.41 -18.26
C THR A 158 8.93 -10.04 -18.35
N GLN A 159 9.64 -9.05 -18.90
CA GLN A 159 9.12 -7.69 -19.09
C GLN A 159 7.85 -7.67 -19.94
N ASN A 160 7.82 -8.45 -21.03
CA ASN A 160 6.63 -8.56 -21.88
C ASN A 160 5.46 -9.25 -21.16
N ALA A 161 5.72 -10.29 -20.37
CA ALA A 161 4.67 -10.93 -19.58
C ALA A 161 4.10 -9.99 -18.51
N VAL A 162 4.94 -9.21 -17.85
CA VAL A 162 4.51 -8.18 -16.88
C VAL A 162 3.70 -7.09 -17.55
N ARG A 163 4.12 -6.61 -18.73
CA ARG A 163 3.36 -5.60 -19.49
C ARG A 163 1.97 -6.10 -19.89
N VAL A 164 1.86 -7.36 -20.33
CA VAL A 164 0.55 -7.96 -20.63
C VAL A 164 -0.28 -8.18 -19.37
N PHE A 165 0.33 -8.59 -18.26
CA PHE A 165 -0.35 -8.66 -16.96
C PHE A 165 -0.91 -7.29 -16.57
N GLN A 166 -0.10 -6.23 -16.66
CA GLN A 166 -0.51 -4.86 -16.37
C GLN A 166 -1.70 -4.44 -17.23
N GLU A 167 -1.64 -4.69 -18.53
CA GLU A 167 -2.75 -4.41 -19.45
C GLU A 167 -4.04 -5.17 -19.04
N VAL A 168 -3.94 -6.47 -18.74
CA VAL A 168 -5.09 -7.30 -18.35
C VAL A 168 -5.77 -6.81 -17.07
N PHE A 169 -5.00 -6.26 -16.13
CA PHE A 169 -5.49 -5.83 -14.82
C PHE A 169 -5.58 -4.31 -14.65
N GLY A 170 -5.51 -3.54 -15.74
CA GLY A 170 -5.72 -2.10 -15.73
C GLY A 170 -4.60 -1.28 -15.07
N LEU A 171 -3.39 -1.84 -14.97
CA LEU A 171 -2.22 -1.13 -14.46
C LEU A 171 -1.48 -0.39 -15.59
N PRO A 172 -0.65 0.62 -15.26
CA PRO A 172 0.27 1.22 -16.24
C PRO A 172 1.19 0.16 -16.87
N GLU A 173 1.18 0.08 -18.21
CA GLU A 173 1.88 -0.93 -19.02
C GLU A 173 3.40 -0.68 -19.16
N THR A 174 4.07 -0.46 -18.04
CA THR A 174 5.51 -0.14 -18.01
C THR A 174 6.40 -1.34 -18.31
N GLY A 175 5.89 -2.56 -18.08
CA GLY A 175 6.68 -3.79 -18.06
C GLY A 175 7.63 -3.90 -16.87
N VAL A 176 7.60 -2.93 -15.95
CA VAL A 176 8.39 -2.91 -14.71
C VAL A 176 7.49 -3.40 -13.58
N VAL A 177 7.98 -4.32 -12.76
CA VAL A 177 7.30 -4.64 -11.51
C VAL A 177 7.67 -3.56 -10.51
N ASP A 178 6.75 -2.64 -10.28
CA ASP A 178 6.77 -1.73 -9.15
C ASP A 178 5.96 -2.30 -7.99
N TYR A 179 5.91 -1.56 -6.89
CA TYR A 179 5.14 -1.92 -5.70
C TYR A 179 3.69 -2.30 -6.03
N ARG A 180 3.02 -1.52 -6.90
CA ARG A 180 1.63 -1.75 -7.29
C ARG A 180 1.48 -3.04 -8.08
N THR A 181 2.36 -3.24 -9.06
CA THR A 181 2.36 -4.45 -9.89
C THR A 181 2.65 -5.69 -9.06
N TRP A 182 3.58 -5.62 -8.10
CA TRP A 182 3.89 -6.73 -7.20
C TRP A 182 2.68 -7.20 -6.43
N TYR A 183 2.01 -6.29 -5.71
CA TYR A 183 0.87 -6.67 -4.89
C TYR A 183 -0.32 -7.11 -5.73
N LYS A 184 -0.51 -6.53 -6.92
CA LYS A 184 -1.52 -7.02 -7.86
C LYS A 184 -1.24 -8.44 -8.30
N ILE A 185 0.02 -8.80 -8.60
CA ILE A 185 0.41 -10.18 -8.91
C ILE A 185 0.10 -11.09 -7.72
N GLN A 186 0.44 -10.70 -6.48
CA GLN A 186 0.15 -11.50 -5.29
C GLN A 186 -1.35 -11.74 -5.10
N GLU A 187 -2.17 -10.69 -5.19
CA GLU A 187 -3.63 -10.75 -5.03
C GLU A 187 -4.23 -11.76 -6.01
N ILE A 188 -3.91 -11.60 -7.30
CA ILE A 188 -4.44 -12.45 -8.36
C ILE A 188 -3.91 -13.87 -8.19
N TYR A 189 -2.63 -14.05 -7.86
CA TYR A 189 -2.02 -15.36 -7.61
C TYR A 189 -2.77 -16.12 -6.50
N VAL A 190 -3.02 -15.49 -5.36
CA VAL A 190 -3.79 -16.10 -4.26
C VAL A 190 -5.21 -16.45 -4.73
N GLY A 191 -5.87 -15.55 -5.47
CA GLY A 191 -7.21 -15.76 -5.98
C GLY A 191 -7.32 -16.95 -6.97
N VAL A 192 -6.33 -17.12 -7.85
CA VAL A 192 -6.36 -18.22 -8.85
C VAL A 192 -5.89 -19.56 -8.30
N THR A 193 -4.99 -19.55 -7.31
CA THR A 193 -4.44 -20.79 -6.71
C THR A 193 -5.24 -21.28 -5.51
N ARG A 194 -6.18 -20.49 -4.99
CA ARG A 194 -7.00 -20.80 -3.81
C ARG A 194 -6.15 -21.15 -2.57
N ILE A 195 -4.93 -20.64 -2.47
CA ILE A 195 -4.03 -20.92 -1.33
C ILE A 195 -4.64 -20.45 -0.01
N ALA A 196 -5.47 -19.39 -0.03
CA ALA A 196 -6.22 -18.93 1.14
C ALA A 196 -7.32 -19.91 1.60
N GLU A 197 -7.79 -20.83 0.75
CA GLU A 197 -8.76 -21.88 1.12
C GLU A 197 -8.09 -23.14 1.69
N LEU A 198 -6.76 -23.25 1.58
CA LEU A 198 -6.00 -24.46 1.97
C LEU A 198 -5.54 -24.45 3.44
N ASN A 199 -5.68 -23.33 4.16
CA ASN A 199 -5.42 -23.24 5.59
C ASN A 199 -6.69 -22.79 6.34
N PRO A 200 -7.55 -23.75 6.79
CA PRO A 200 -8.70 -23.47 7.65
C PRO A 200 -8.33 -23.02 9.07
#